data_AF-A0AA86PF60-F1
#
_entry.id   AF-A0AA86PF60-F1
#
_cell.length_a   1.000
_cell.length_b   1.000
_cell.length_c   1.000
_cell.angle_alpha   90.00
_cell.angle_beta   90.00
_cell.angle_gamma   90.00
#
_symmetry.space_group_name_H-M   'P 1'
#
loop_
_entity.id
_entity.type
_entity.pdbx_description
1 polymer ?
#
loop_
_entity_poly.entity_id
_entity_poly.type
_entity_poly.pdbx_seq_one_letter_code
_entity_poly.pdbx_strand_id
1 'polypeptide(L)'
;MRTAKLFDPIFKQFPEMLGGRCRIFVSASAPLAQAHGEFVAACFNMHTLEAYGMTETGGHGTAQEIDTLTYGAIGKGVDSNTQIRIMSIPEMGYTVNDERIVKIGNQQQKAVCPRGELMIKGPSVFKGYFKDQIKTDESFIDGYFATGDIAEFNPITKEISIIDRKRGIVKLSQGEFISVSHIEDVISKSKFVESVFLYANRFHPFTLAIVVPNEQYMCQKGFNKDENISRSSLAIKMLTEDVKMICKEYQLKSFEIPKVVIIETEPWTPENGLLTPGLKIKRPACKAKYETLMLQIIHKLNKCPGNILDKQIEQVIQALDESPNVSDYDSVSCTSGVR
;
A
#
# COMPACT_ATOMS: atom_id res chain seq x y z
N MET A 1 22.61 -22.06 -9.16
CA MET A 1 22.30 -23.29 -9.93
C MET A 1 21.51 -22.84 -11.15
N ARG A 2 22.06 -22.90 -12.37
CA ARG A 2 21.34 -22.52 -13.61
C ARG A 2 20.24 -23.56 -13.84
N THR A 3 19.03 -23.29 -13.40
CA THR A 3 17.92 -24.21 -13.58
C THR A 3 17.33 -24.10 -14.98
N ALA A 4 17.32 -25.27 -15.60
CA ALA A 4 16.38 -25.75 -16.60
C ALA A 4 16.59 -25.29 -18.06
N LYS A 5 17.02 -26.27 -18.87
CA LYS A 5 16.84 -26.37 -20.32
C LYS A 5 15.35 -26.48 -20.74
N LEU A 6 14.44 -25.86 -20.00
CA LEU A 6 13.00 -25.73 -20.30
C LEU A 6 12.73 -24.30 -20.81
N PHE A 7 13.55 -23.80 -21.73
CA PHE A 7 13.25 -22.56 -22.43
C PHE A 7 12.27 -22.85 -23.56
N ASP A 8 11.00 -22.88 -23.20
CA ASP A 8 9.85 -22.80 -24.10
C ASP A 8 10.03 -21.57 -25.03
N PRO A 9 9.73 -21.66 -26.34
CA PRO A 9 9.67 -20.48 -27.23
C PRO A 9 8.87 -19.30 -26.65
N ILE A 10 7.90 -19.54 -25.77
CA ILE A 10 7.11 -18.50 -25.08
C ILE A 10 7.98 -17.59 -24.19
N PHE A 11 9.06 -18.11 -23.57
CA PHE A 11 9.86 -17.28 -22.65
C PHE A 11 10.93 -16.43 -23.35
N LYS A 12 11.26 -16.70 -24.62
CA LYS A 12 12.23 -15.88 -25.38
C LYS A 12 11.71 -14.48 -25.71
N GLN A 13 10.41 -14.33 -25.88
CA GLN A 13 9.81 -13.05 -26.25
C GLN A 13 9.96 -11.99 -25.14
N PHE A 14 9.94 -12.38 -23.86
CA PHE A 14 9.98 -11.44 -22.73
C PHE A 14 11.30 -10.64 -22.66
N PRO A 15 12.49 -11.26 -22.66
CA PRO A 15 13.74 -10.51 -22.75
C PRO A 15 13.83 -9.62 -24.00
N GLU A 16 13.29 -10.09 -25.14
CA GLU A 16 13.30 -9.36 -26.41
C GLU A 16 12.45 -8.08 -26.38
N MET A 17 11.35 -8.06 -25.61
CA MET A 17 10.56 -6.83 -25.36
C MET A 17 11.39 -5.72 -24.72
N LEU A 18 12.46 -6.06 -23.98
CA LEU A 18 13.42 -5.13 -23.38
C LEU A 18 14.74 -5.04 -24.18
N GLY A 19 14.77 -5.53 -25.43
CA GLY A 19 15.94 -5.49 -26.32
C GLY A 19 16.98 -6.59 -26.09
N GLY A 20 16.67 -7.64 -25.31
CA GLY A 20 17.46 -8.88 -25.17
C GLY A 20 18.79 -8.78 -24.41
N ARG A 21 19.21 -7.55 -24.07
CA ARG A 21 20.51 -7.26 -23.44
C ARG A 21 20.40 -6.84 -21.98
N CYS A 22 19.18 -6.67 -21.46
CA CYS A 22 18.99 -6.36 -20.06
C CYS A 22 19.42 -7.56 -19.19
N ARG A 23 20.09 -7.28 -18.06
CA ARG A 23 20.65 -8.30 -17.16
C ARG A 23 20.27 -8.09 -15.70
N ILE A 24 20.04 -6.84 -15.31
CA ILE A 24 19.71 -6.43 -13.95
C ILE A 24 18.47 -5.54 -14.02
N PHE A 25 17.49 -5.84 -13.18
CA PHE A 25 16.32 -5.02 -12.96
C PHE A 25 16.35 -4.56 -11.50
N VAL A 26 16.39 -3.25 -11.29
CA VAL A 26 16.39 -2.66 -9.94
C VAL A 26 15.01 -2.04 -9.71
N SER A 27 14.27 -2.57 -8.74
CA SER A 27 13.07 -1.93 -8.23
C SER A 27 13.44 -1.04 -7.04
N ALA A 28 12.90 0.17 -7.00
CA ALA A 28 13.16 1.10 -5.93
C ALA A 28 11.98 2.05 -5.73
N SER A 29 12.10 2.95 -4.76
CA SER A 29 11.12 3.98 -4.41
C SER A 29 9.83 3.45 -3.77
N ALA A 30 9.27 2.32 -4.20
CA ALA A 30 8.08 1.69 -3.61
C ALA A 30 8.35 0.22 -3.28
N PRO A 31 7.62 -0.36 -2.31
CA PRO A 31 7.69 -1.79 -2.04
C PRO A 31 7.38 -2.61 -3.29
N LEU A 32 8.17 -3.63 -3.59
CA LEU A 32 7.86 -4.60 -4.64
C LEU A 32 7.14 -5.80 -4.02
N ALA A 33 5.95 -6.12 -4.50
CA ALA A 33 5.29 -7.36 -4.10
C ALA A 33 6.12 -8.58 -4.54
N GLN A 34 6.26 -9.57 -3.64
CA GLN A 34 7.07 -10.77 -3.90
C GLN A 34 6.73 -11.43 -5.26
N ALA A 35 5.43 -11.61 -5.54
CA ALA A 35 4.96 -12.22 -6.79
C ALA A 35 5.41 -11.44 -8.06
N HIS A 36 5.51 -10.11 -7.98
CA HIS A 36 5.99 -9.30 -9.10
C HIS A 36 7.50 -9.47 -9.31
N GLY A 37 8.28 -9.52 -8.21
CA GLY A 37 9.71 -9.81 -8.29
C GLY A 37 10.00 -11.19 -8.88
N GLU A 38 9.26 -12.21 -8.42
CA GLU A 38 9.32 -13.57 -8.95
C GLU A 38 8.96 -13.62 -10.43
N PHE A 39 7.87 -12.95 -10.84
CA PHE A 39 7.45 -12.86 -12.23
C PHE A 39 8.54 -12.22 -13.11
N VAL A 40 9.09 -11.07 -12.70
CA VAL A 40 10.12 -10.38 -13.49
C VAL A 40 11.37 -11.25 -13.61
N ALA A 41 11.83 -11.84 -12.51
CA ALA A 41 13.01 -12.70 -12.52
C ALA A 41 12.81 -13.94 -13.40
N ALA A 42 11.65 -14.60 -13.30
CA ALA A 42 11.34 -15.81 -14.04
C ALA A 42 11.11 -15.56 -15.54
N CYS A 43 10.29 -14.56 -15.89
CA CYS A 43 9.90 -14.29 -17.27
C CYS A 43 11.01 -13.60 -18.07
N PHE A 44 11.72 -12.63 -17.48
CA PHE A 44 12.74 -11.86 -18.19
C PHE A 44 14.15 -12.43 -18.03
N ASN A 45 14.34 -13.44 -17.18
CA ASN A 45 15.64 -14.05 -16.91
C ASN A 45 16.70 -13.00 -16.50
N MET A 46 16.34 -12.16 -15.54
CA MET A 46 17.16 -11.05 -15.05
C MET A 46 17.38 -11.16 -13.54
N HIS A 47 18.49 -10.60 -13.07
CA HIS A 47 18.69 -10.36 -11.64
C HIS A 47 17.76 -9.23 -11.21
N THR A 48 16.69 -9.58 -10.50
CA THR A 48 15.76 -8.62 -9.93
C THR A 48 16.18 -8.32 -8.50
N LEU A 49 16.41 -7.06 -8.18
CA LEU A 49 16.81 -6.64 -6.85
C LEU A 49 16.07 -5.38 -6.43
N GLU A 50 15.82 -5.26 -5.13
CA GLU A 50 15.23 -4.08 -4.52
C GLU A 50 16.28 -3.20 -3.85
N ALA A 51 16.11 -1.89 -4.04
CA ALA A 51 16.86 -0.87 -3.34
C ALA A 51 15.90 0.07 -2.62
N TYR A 52 16.22 0.35 -1.36
CA TYR A 52 15.48 1.31 -0.55
C TYR A 52 16.33 2.55 -0.29
N GLY A 53 15.69 3.70 -0.44
CA GLY A 53 16.31 4.98 -0.15
C GLY A 53 15.29 6.10 -0.26
N MET A 54 15.69 7.24 0.25
CA MET A 54 14.94 8.49 0.20
C MET A 54 15.91 9.65 0.00
N THR A 55 15.38 10.85 -0.17
CA THR A 55 16.22 12.04 -0.41
C THR A 55 17.16 12.28 0.78
N GLU A 56 16.66 12.05 1.98
CA GLU A 56 17.34 12.19 3.25
C GLU A 56 18.46 11.14 3.46
N THR A 57 18.49 10.08 2.65
CA THR A 57 19.58 9.09 2.62
C THR A 57 20.42 9.18 1.34
N GLY A 58 20.41 10.31 0.64
CA GLY A 58 21.17 10.49 -0.59
C GLY A 58 20.72 9.58 -1.75
N GLY A 59 19.46 9.12 -1.71
CA GLY A 59 18.86 8.24 -2.72
C GLY A 59 19.05 6.74 -2.47
N HIS A 60 20.06 6.31 -1.71
CA HIS A 60 20.32 4.88 -1.44
C HIS A 60 20.68 4.68 0.03
N GLY A 61 19.80 4.00 0.78
CA GLY A 61 20.07 3.58 2.16
C GLY A 61 20.50 2.12 2.23
N THR A 62 19.69 1.25 1.61
CA THR A 62 19.92 -0.21 1.61
C THR A 62 19.68 -0.79 0.21
N ALA A 63 20.30 -1.92 -0.09
CA ALA A 63 20.06 -2.66 -1.31
C ALA A 63 20.26 -4.15 -1.10
N GLN A 64 19.56 -4.96 -1.89
CA GLN A 64 19.80 -6.40 -2.00
C GLN A 64 21.09 -6.68 -2.78
N GLU A 65 21.73 -7.81 -2.46
CA GLU A 65 22.85 -8.32 -3.24
C GLU A 65 22.35 -8.94 -4.55
N ILE A 66 23.14 -8.89 -5.62
CA ILE A 66 22.74 -9.33 -6.98
C ILE A 66 22.29 -10.80 -7.06
N ASP A 67 22.77 -11.65 -6.15
CA ASP A 67 22.46 -13.08 -6.09
C ASP A 67 21.30 -13.40 -5.11
N THR A 68 20.63 -12.37 -4.60
CA THR A 68 19.49 -12.52 -3.68
C THR A 68 18.27 -13.04 -4.46
N LEU A 69 17.62 -14.08 -3.93
CA LEU A 69 16.47 -14.74 -4.56
C LEU A 69 15.15 -14.49 -3.82
N THR A 70 15.17 -13.57 -2.86
CA THR A 70 14.03 -13.14 -2.07
C THR A 70 13.56 -11.79 -2.60
N TYR A 71 12.26 -11.58 -2.58
CA TYR A 71 11.62 -10.35 -3.06
C TYR A 71 10.63 -9.86 -2.00
N GLY A 72 10.38 -8.56 -1.97
CA GLY A 72 9.70 -7.84 -0.90
C GLY A 72 10.62 -7.45 0.26
N ALA A 73 11.93 -7.28 0.02
CA ALA A 73 12.92 -6.97 1.06
C ALA A 73 13.93 -5.91 0.61
N ILE A 74 14.42 -5.09 1.54
CA ILE A 74 15.28 -3.93 1.22
C ILE A 74 16.77 -4.21 1.25
N GLY A 75 17.16 -5.44 1.62
CA GLY A 75 18.55 -5.86 1.73
C GLY A 75 19.31 -5.21 2.88
N LYS A 76 20.61 -4.98 2.69
CA LYS A 76 21.55 -4.51 3.71
C LYS A 76 21.99 -3.07 3.41
N GLY A 77 22.58 -2.40 4.40
CA GLY A 77 23.18 -1.07 4.21
C GLY A 77 24.19 -1.08 3.05
N VAL A 78 24.07 -0.11 2.14
CA VAL A 78 24.91 -0.07 0.92
C VAL A 78 26.38 0.20 1.26
N ASP A 79 26.63 1.06 2.24
CA ASP A 79 27.98 1.33 2.76
C ASP A 79 28.28 0.47 3.99
N SER A 80 29.55 0.08 4.15
CA SER A 80 30.04 -0.67 5.33
C SER A 80 29.83 0.06 6.66
N ASN A 81 29.65 1.38 6.61
CA ASN A 81 29.38 2.22 7.78
C ASN A 81 27.88 2.52 7.98
N THR A 82 26.99 1.94 7.16
CA THR A 82 25.54 2.09 7.31
C THR A 82 25.02 1.14 8.37
N GLN A 83 24.49 1.72 9.44
CA GLN A 83 23.84 1.03 10.55
C GLN A 83 22.34 1.16 10.41
N ILE A 84 21.64 0.06 10.65
CA ILE A 84 20.19 -0.03 10.59
C ILE A 84 19.69 -0.48 11.95
N ARG A 85 18.64 0.17 12.46
CA ARG A 85 17.96 -0.18 13.71
C ARG A 85 16.46 -0.19 13.47
N ILE A 86 15.75 -1.12 14.11
CA ILE A 86 14.28 -1.08 14.22
C ILE A 86 13.94 -0.51 15.60
N MET A 87 13.17 0.56 15.64
CA MET A 87 12.73 1.22 16.88
C MET A 87 11.24 0.98 17.10
N SER A 88 10.87 0.38 18.23
CA SER A 88 9.47 0.15 18.59
C SER A 88 8.65 1.44 18.54
N ILE A 89 7.38 1.31 18.15
CA ILE A 89 6.35 2.35 18.21
C ILE A 89 5.13 1.77 18.95
N PRO A 90 5.21 1.61 20.30
CA PRO A 90 4.17 0.92 21.07
C PRO A 90 2.78 1.55 20.89
N GLU A 91 2.71 2.87 20.73
CA GLU A 91 1.47 3.61 20.51
C GLU A 91 0.77 3.25 19.19
N MET A 92 1.48 2.67 18.22
CA MET A 92 0.95 2.15 16.95
C MET A 92 0.89 0.61 16.92
N GLY A 93 1.22 -0.07 18.01
CA GLY A 93 1.18 -1.52 18.10
C GLY A 93 2.33 -2.24 17.37
N TYR A 94 3.44 -1.55 17.11
CA TYR A 94 4.65 -2.15 16.53
C TYR A 94 5.73 -2.24 17.59
N THR A 95 6.20 -3.45 17.89
CA THR A 95 7.27 -3.66 18.86
C THR A 95 8.33 -4.61 18.34
N VAL A 96 9.55 -4.46 18.87
CA VAL A 96 10.65 -5.38 18.59
C VAL A 96 10.41 -6.81 19.12
N ASN A 97 9.36 -7.01 19.92
CA ASN A 97 8.97 -8.30 20.47
C ASN A 97 7.76 -8.92 19.75
N ASP A 98 7.31 -8.33 18.65
CA ASP A 98 6.13 -8.82 17.94
C ASP A 98 6.35 -10.24 17.40
N GLU A 99 5.38 -11.12 17.64
CA GLU A 99 5.43 -12.50 17.18
C GLU A 99 4.53 -12.69 15.95
N ARG A 100 5.08 -13.35 14.92
CA ARG A 100 4.38 -13.60 13.66
C ARG A 100 4.57 -15.07 13.26
N ILE A 101 3.66 -15.55 12.42
CA ILE A 101 3.84 -16.84 11.76
C ILE A 101 4.72 -16.62 10.53
N VAL A 102 5.88 -17.27 10.52
CA VAL A 102 6.82 -17.27 9.39
C VAL A 102 6.81 -18.63 8.71
N LYS A 103 6.95 -18.64 7.38
CA LYS A 103 7.06 -19.87 6.59
C LYS A 103 8.51 -20.31 6.48
N ILE A 104 8.76 -21.60 6.71
CA ILE A 104 10.05 -22.27 6.49
C ILE A 104 9.78 -23.51 5.64
N GLY A 105 10.08 -23.41 4.34
CA GLY A 105 9.64 -24.44 3.39
C GLY A 105 8.13 -24.62 3.43
N ASN A 106 7.68 -25.86 3.70
CA ASN A 106 6.25 -26.19 3.82
C ASN A 106 5.70 -26.05 5.25
N GLN A 107 6.51 -25.62 6.21
CA GLN A 107 6.14 -25.53 7.61
C GLN A 107 5.91 -24.06 8.02
N GLN A 108 5.03 -23.86 8.99
CA GLN A 108 4.76 -22.57 9.60
C GLN A 108 5.21 -22.63 11.06
N GLN A 109 5.96 -21.62 11.49
CA GLN A 109 6.36 -21.49 12.89
C GLN A 109 6.12 -20.08 13.40
N LYS A 110 5.84 -19.96 14.69
CA LYS A 110 5.82 -18.66 15.37
C LYS A 110 7.26 -18.21 15.61
N ALA A 111 7.59 -16.98 15.25
CA ALA A 111 8.89 -16.38 15.52
C ALA A 111 8.73 -14.91 15.90
N VAL A 112 9.64 -14.42 16.75
CA VAL A 112 9.76 -12.99 17.03
C VAL A 112 10.27 -12.30 15.77
N CYS A 113 9.44 -11.46 15.19
CA CYS A 113 9.72 -10.66 14.00
C CYS A 113 9.66 -9.20 14.43
N PRO A 114 10.80 -8.59 14.82
CA PRO A 114 10.83 -7.22 15.32
C PRO A 114 10.19 -6.25 14.32
N ARG A 115 9.29 -5.40 14.80
CA ARG A 115 8.65 -4.34 13.99
C ARG A 115 8.76 -2.97 14.64
N GLY A 116 8.81 -1.95 13.80
CA GLY A 116 8.93 -0.57 14.28
C GLY A 116 9.44 0.36 13.19
N GLU A 117 9.77 1.59 13.58
CA GLU A 117 10.36 2.57 12.68
C GLU A 117 11.76 2.11 12.24
N LEU A 118 12.00 2.14 10.93
CA LEU A 118 13.33 1.96 10.37
C LEU A 118 14.18 3.19 10.68
N MET A 119 15.31 2.97 11.32
CA MET A 119 16.26 3.99 11.71
C MET A 119 17.57 3.75 10.96
N ILE A 120 18.11 4.78 10.33
CA ILE A 120 19.35 4.67 9.53
C ILE A 120 20.40 5.65 10.05
N LYS A 121 21.63 5.17 10.20
CA LYS A 121 22.80 5.99 10.51
C LYS A 121 23.92 5.62 9.57
N GLY A 122 24.52 6.59 8.90
CA GLY A 122 25.59 6.31 7.95
C GLY A 122 26.00 7.53 7.14
N PRO A 123 27.01 7.39 6.28
CA PRO A 123 27.55 8.48 5.47
C PRO A 123 26.55 9.01 4.43
N SER A 124 25.56 8.21 4.04
CA SER A 124 24.52 8.58 3.08
C SER A 124 23.42 9.46 3.68
N VAL A 125 23.31 9.52 5.01
CA VAL A 125 22.29 10.31 5.70
C VAL A 125 22.63 11.80 5.62
N PHE A 126 21.65 12.60 5.21
CA PHE A 126 21.76 14.06 5.10
C PHE A 126 22.14 14.73 6.44
N LYS A 127 22.54 15.99 6.38
CA LYS A 127 22.88 16.77 7.60
C LYS A 127 21.66 17.40 8.29
N GLY A 128 20.51 17.41 7.63
CA GLY A 128 19.31 18.11 8.09
C GLY A 128 18.62 18.90 6.98
N TYR A 129 17.50 19.52 7.35
CA TYR A 129 16.69 20.34 6.46
C TYR A 129 17.22 21.78 6.41
N PHE A 130 17.24 22.36 5.21
CA PHE A 130 17.72 23.72 5.01
C PHE A 130 16.85 24.74 5.76
N LYS A 131 17.47 25.50 6.68
CA LYS A 131 16.82 26.54 7.52
C LYS A 131 15.69 26.03 8.42
N ASP A 132 15.65 24.73 8.72
CA ASP A 132 14.64 24.14 9.60
C ASP A 132 15.32 23.24 10.62
N GLN A 133 15.91 23.87 11.64
CA GLN A 133 16.65 23.17 12.69
C GLN A 133 15.71 22.33 13.57
N ILE A 134 14.50 22.82 13.85
CA ILE A 134 13.51 22.11 14.67
C ILE A 134 13.18 20.77 14.00
N LYS A 135 12.79 20.78 12.72
CA LYS A 135 12.48 19.55 12.00
C LYS A 135 13.71 18.65 11.81
N THR A 136 14.90 19.24 11.72
CA THR A 136 16.15 18.50 11.68
C THR A 136 16.34 17.72 12.98
N ASP A 137 16.29 18.39 14.12
CA ASP A 137 16.50 17.79 15.44
C ASP A 137 15.43 16.72 15.73
N GLU A 138 14.17 16.98 15.38
CA GLU A 138 13.07 16.01 15.50
C GLU A 138 13.26 14.74 14.65
N SER A 139 14.03 14.81 13.56
CA SER A 139 14.24 13.68 12.66
C SER A 139 15.39 12.77 13.08
N PHE A 140 16.16 13.13 14.11
CA PHE A 140 17.28 12.32 14.61
C PHE A 140 17.05 11.87 16.06
N ILE A 141 17.22 10.58 16.31
CA ILE A 141 17.10 9.96 17.63
C ILE A 141 18.38 9.15 17.87
N ASP A 142 19.14 9.50 18.91
CA ASP A 142 20.44 8.88 19.24
C ASP A 142 21.46 8.89 18.07
N GLY A 143 21.38 9.90 17.21
CA GLY A 143 22.21 10.02 16.01
C GLY A 143 21.80 9.08 14.86
N TYR A 144 20.65 8.42 14.95
CA TYR A 144 20.00 7.74 13.83
C TYR A 144 18.91 8.62 13.25
N PHE A 145 18.82 8.67 11.93
CA PHE A 145 17.71 9.30 11.23
C PHE A 145 16.47 8.40 11.29
N ALA A 146 15.35 8.99 11.74
CA ALA A 146 14.03 8.38 11.78
C ALA A 146 13.37 8.49 10.40
N THR A 147 13.29 7.38 9.67
CA THR A 147 12.84 7.41 8.26
C THR A 147 11.35 7.70 8.10
N GLY A 148 10.55 7.50 9.15
CA GLY A 148 9.10 7.46 9.06
C GLY A 148 8.55 6.23 8.31
N ASP A 149 9.38 5.26 7.96
CA ASP A 149 8.99 3.99 7.37
C ASP A 149 8.95 2.90 8.46
N ILE A 150 7.94 2.05 8.42
CA ILE A 150 7.79 0.91 9.33
C ILE A 150 8.38 -0.31 8.67
N ALA A 151 9.31 -0.95 9.37
CA ALA A 151 9.98 -2.15 8.90
C ALA A 151 9.67 -3.37 9.79
N GLU A 152 9.73 -4.54 9.17
CA GLU A 152 9.72 -5.84 9.83
C GLU A 152 11.04 -6.56 9.55
N PHE A 153 11.65 -7.14 10.59
CA PHE A 153 12.78 -8.05 10.42
C PHE A 153 12.31 -9.50 10.46
N ASN A 154 12.62 -10.24 9.41
CA ASN A 154 12.37 -11.67 9.35
C ASN A 154 13.58 -12.43 9.92
N PRO A 155 13.46 -13.13 11.06
CA PRO A 155 14.59 -13.80 11.71
C PRO A 155 15.11 -15.02 10.94
N ILE A 156 14.33 -15.55 10.00
CA ILE A 156 14.67 -16.75 9.21
C ILE A 156 15.50 -16.36 7.99
N THR A 157 14.99 -15.42 7.19
CA THR A 157 15.70 -14.94 6.00
C THR A 157 16.79 -13.93 6.36
N LYS A 158 16.73 -13.36 7.58
CA LYS A 158 17.60 -12.27 8.06
C LYS A 158 17.46 -11.00 7.22
N GLU A 159 16.25 -10.77 6.72
CA GLU A 159 15.93 -9.64 5.84
C GLU A 159 15.03 -8.64 6.53
N ILE A 160 15.10 -7.42 6.04
CA ILE A 160 14.25 -6.32 6.46
C ILE A 160 13.31 -6.01 5.30
N SER A 161 12.03 -5.84 5.61
CA SER A 161 11.00 -5.44 4.65
C SER A 161 10.32 -4.18 5.14
N ILE A 162 10.02 -3.25 4.24
CA ILE A 162 9.14 -2.12 4.55
C ILE A 162 7.70 -2.62 4.51
N ILE A 163 7.00 -2.48 5.62
CA ILE A 163 5.62 -2.92 5.76
C ILE A 163 4.63 -1.76 5.81
N ASP A 164 5.08 -0.54 6.12
CA ASP A 164 4.24 0.65 6.09
C ASP A 164 5.03 1.96 6.15
N ARG A 165 4.31 3.09 6.19
CA ARG A 165 4.79 4.40 6.64
C ARG A 165 4.09 4.81 7.92
N LYS A 166 4.83 5.42 8.85
CA LYS A 166 4.29 6.01 10.10
C LYS A 166 3.14 6.99 9.86
N ARG A 167 3.19 7.75 8.75
CA ARG A 167 2.11 8.65 8.31
C ARG A 167 0.99 7.96 7.52
N GLY A 168 1.22 6.73 7.07
CA GLY A 168 0.25 5.89 6.36
C GLY A 168 -0.64 5.05 7.29
N ILE A 169 -0.30 4.97 8.58
CA ILE A 169 -1.08 4.26 9.59
C ILE A 169 -2.28 5.10 10.03
N VAL A 170 -3.46 4.50 10.03
CA VAL A 170 -4.69 5.09 10.54
C VAL A 170 -5.20 4.28 11.71
N LYS A 171 -5.49 4.96 12.84
CA LYS A 171 -6.22 4.36 13.96
C LYS A 171 -7.71 4.51 13.71
N LEU A 172 -8.44 3.40 13.60
CA LEU A 172 -9.90 3.39 13.45
C LEU A 172 -10.61 3.65 14.81
N SER A 173 -11.92 3.93 14.79
CA SER A 173 -12.66 4.33 15.99
C SER A 173 -12.72 3.27 17.09
N GLN A 174 -12.61 1.98 16.74
CA GLN A 174 -12.54 0.84 17.65
C GLN A 174 -11.15 0.64 18.28
N GLY A 175 -10.17 1.48 17.93
CA GLY A 175 -8.83 1.44 18.49
C GLY A 175 -7.81 0.61 17.71
N GLU A 176 -8.25 -0.17 16.71
CA GLU A 176 -7.39 -0.92 15.80
C GLU A 176 -6.62 0.01 14.86
N PHE A 177 -5.36 -0.32 14.60
CA PHE A 177 -4.52 0.36 13.62
C PHE A 177 -4.53 -0.40 12.30
N ILE A 178 -4.61 0.34 11.20
CA ILE A 178 -4.53 -0.21 9.86
C ILE A 178 -3.44 0.48 9.06
N SER A 179 -2.82 -0.30 8.19
CA SER A 179 -1.91 0.19 7.17
C SER A 179 -2.66 0.47 5.89
N VAL A 180 -2.79 1.75 5.55
CA VAL A 180 -3.51 2.14 4.32
C VAL A 180 -2.77 1.64 3.08
N SER A 181 -1.44 1.80 3.05
CA SER A 181 -0.60 1.38 1.92
C SER A 181 -0.62 -0.14 1.74
N HIS A 182 -0.53 -0.91 2.83
CA HIS A 182 -0.56 -2.38 2.75
C HIS A 182 -1.88 -2.91 2.16
N ILE A 183 -3.01 -2.33 2.58
CA ILE A 183 -4.33 -2.74 2.09
C ILE A 183 -4.45 -2.39 0.59
N GLU A 184 -3.97 -1.22 0.16
CA GLU A 184 -3.92 -0.85 -1.25
C GLU A 184 -3.05 -1.79 -2.08
N ASP A 185 -1.85 -2.13 -1.60
CA ASP A 185 -0.93 -3.06 -2.26
C ASP A 185 -1.51 -4.48 -2.37
N VAL A 186 -2.36 -4.89 -1.43
CA VAL A 186 -3.09 -6.15 -1.51
C VAL A 186 -4.20 -6.07 -2.56
N ILE A 187 -5.00 -4.99 -2.54
CA ILE A 187 -6.11 -4.79 -3.47
C ILE A 187 -5.61 -4.65 -4.92
N SER A 188 -4.46 -4.01 -5.13
CA SER A 188 -3.85 -3.82 -6.46
C SER A 188 -3.40 -5.13 -7.12
N LYS A 189 -3.44 -6.26 -6.41
CA LYS A 189 -3.18 -7.60 -6.99
C LYS A 189 -4.40 -8.15 -7.73
N SER A 190 -5.56 -7.53 -7.60
CA SER A 190 -6.72 -7.86 -8.42
C SER A 190 -6.47 -7.49 -9.87
N LYS A 191 -6.77 -8.41 -10.79
CA LYS A 191 -6.77 -8.11 -12.22
C LYS A 191 -7.86 -7.10 -12.62
N PHE A 192 -8.90 -6.93 -11.80
CA PHE A 192 -9.99 -5.99 -12.08
C PHE A 192 -9.68 -4.57 -11.57
N VAL A 193 -8.58 -4.38 -10.84
CA VAL A 193 -8.17 -3.09 -10.27
C VAL A 193 -6.97 -2.56 -11.05
N GLU A 194 -7.10 -1.36 -11.60
CA GLU A 194 -5.96 -0.63 -12.19
C GLU A 194 -5.27 0.24 -11.13
N SER A 195 -6.05 0.95 -10.33
CA SER A 195 -5.56 1.79 -9.23
C SER A 195 -6.56 1.82 -8.09
N VAL A 196 -6.07 1.96 -6.85
CA VAL A 196 -6.91 1.97 -5.65
C VAL A 196 -6.46 3.02 -4.65
N PHE A 197 -7.42 3.73 -4.08
CA PHE A 197 -7.23 4.71 -3.01
C PHE A 197 -8.12 4.30 -1.85
N LEU A 198 -7.49 3.85 -0.77
CA LEU A 198 -8.15 3.50 0.47
C LEU A 198 -8.33 4.75 1.33
N TYR A 199 -9.58 4.98 1.71
CA TYR A 199 -9.99 5.99 2.65
C TYR A 199 -10.31 5.35 4.01
N ALA A 200 -9.69 5.90 5.05
CA ALA A 200 -9.94 5.53 6.43
C ALA A 200 -9.75 6.75 7.32
N ASN A 201 -10.50 6.80 8.43
CA ASN A 201 -10.34 7.84 9.43
C ASN A 201 -10.62 7.29 10.84
N ARG A 202 -10.31 8.11 11.84
CA ARG A 202 -10.45 7.77 13.27
C ARG A 202 -11.88 7.76 13.81
N PHE A 203 -12.86 8.17 13.02
CA PHE A 203 -14.24 8.34 13.45
C PHE A 203 -15.13 7.15 13.07
N HIS A 204 -14.64 6.24 12.21
CA HIS A 204 -15.40 5.09 11.75
C HIS A 204 -14.62 3.78 11.93
N PRO A 205 -15.32 2.66 12.14
CA PRO A 205 -14.67 1.38 12.40
C PRO A 205 -14.35 0.56 11.14
N PHE A 206 -14.44 1.17 9.97
CA PHE A 206 -14.31 0.50 8.69
C PHE A 206 -13.58 1.38 7.68
N THR A 207 -13.07 0.74 6.62
CA THR A 207 -12.43 1.39 5.48
C THR A 207 -13.36 1.43 4.28
N LEU A 208 -13.08 2.35 3.35
CA LEU A 208 -13.73 2.47 2.06
C LEU A 208 -12.65 2.53 0.98
N ALA A 209 -12.90 1.97 -0.19
CA ALA A 209 -11.93 1.98 -1.28
C ALA A 209 -12.53 2.64 -2.52
N ILE A 210 -11.78 3.55 -3.14
CA ILE A 210 -12.06 4.07 -4.47
C ILE A 210 -11.16 3.32 -5.44
N VAL A 211 -11.75 2.73 -6.47
CA VAL A 211 -11.07 1.87 -7.42
C VAL A 211 -11.27 2.44 -8.83
N VAL A 212 -10.16 2.68 -9.52
CA VAL A 212 -10.15 2.78 -10.98
C VAL A 212 -10.08 1.35 -11.51
N PRO A 213 -11.12 0.86 -12.21
CA PRO A 213 -11.17 -0.52 -12.63
C PRO A 213 -10.35 -0.75 -13.91
N ASN A 214 -9.78 -1.93 -14.05
CA ASN A 214 -9.08 -2.32 -15.27
C ASN A 214 -10.09 -2.57 -16.40
N GLU A 215 -10.14 -1.65 -17.37
CA GLU A 215 -11.12 -1.65 -18.45
C GLU A 215 -11.15 -2.96 -19.25
N GLN A 216 -9.98 -3.54 -19.55
CA GLN A 216 -9.89 -4.76 -20.34
C GLN A 216 -10.59 -5.94 -19.66
N TYR A 217 -10.38 -6.12 -18.35
CA TYR A 217 -11.00 -7.22 -17.60
C TYR A 217 -12.48 -6.95 -17.28
N MET A 218 -12.87 -5.68 -17.11
CA MET A 218 -14.28 -5.30 -16.94
C MET A 218 -15.10 -5.59 -18.21
N CYS A 219 -14.58 -5.26 -19.39
CA CYS A 219 -15.25 -5.54 -20.67
C CYS A 219 -15.44 -7.05 -20.89
N GLN A 220 -14.47 -7.89 -20.51
CA GLN A 220 -14.60 -9.36 -20.57
C GLN A 220 -15.74 -9.91 -19.69
N LYS A 221 -16.14 -9.15 -18.66
CA LYS A 221 -17.28 -9.46 -17.79
C LYS A 221 -18.59 -8.81 -18.25
N GLY A 222 -18.57 -8.12 -19.38
CA GLY A 222 -19.73 -7.46 -19.98
C GLY A 222 -19.97 -6.03 -19.48
N PHE A 223 -19.01 -5.42 -18.77
CA PHE A 223 -19.10 -4.02 -18.35
C PHE A 223 -18.29 -3.12 -19.29
N ASN A 224 -18.97 -2.33 -20.10
CA ASN A 224 -18.32 -1.41 -21.04
C ASN A 224 -18.12 -0.03 -20.41
N LYS A 225 -17.08 0.70 -20.85
CA LYS A 225 -16.77 2.06 -20.36
C LYS A 225 -17.89 3.09 -20.63
N ASP A 226 -18.63 2.90 -21.72
CA ASP A 226 -19.74 3.78 -22.10
C ASP A 226 -20.98 3.55 -21.23
N GLU A 227 -21.07 2.41 -20.56
CA GLU A 227 -22.05 2.20 -19.51
C GLU A 227 -21.57 2.95 -18.26
N ASN A 228 -22.48 3.62 -17.55
CA ASN A 228 -22.13 4.32 -16.31
C ASN A 228 -21.85 3.29 -15.19
N ILE A 229 -20.71 2.60 -15.30
CA ILE A 229 -20.32 1.49 -14.43
C ILE A 229 -20.23 1.93 -12.98
N SER A 230 -19.94 3.21 -12.72
CA SER A 230 -19.93 3.79 -11.38
C SER A 230 -21.28 3.73 -10.66
N ARG A 231 -22.38 3.58 -11.41
CA ARG A 231 -23.74 3.45 -10.88
C ARG A 231 -24.33 2.06 -11.11
N SER A 232 -23.57 1.13 -11.67
CA SER A 232 -24.03 -0.24 -11.88
C SER A 232 -23.89 -1.01 -10.58
N SER A 233 -25.03 -1.36 -9.97
CA SER A 233 -25.05 -2.19 -8.76
C SER A 233 -24.35 -3.52 -8.98
N LEU A 234 -24.46 -4.10 -10.17
CA LEU A 234 -23.79 -5.34 -10.55
C LEU A 234 -22.26 -5.17 -10.63
N ALA A 235 -21.77 -4.08 -11.23
CA ALA A 235 -20.33 -3.80 -11.32
C ALA A 235 -19.71 -3.55 -9.94
N ILE A 236 -20.37 -2.70 -9.13
CA ILE A 236 -19.92 -2.41 -7.76
C ILE A 236 -19.91 -3.69 -6.91
N LYS A 237 -20.95 -4.52 -7.03
CA LYS A 237 -21.04 -5.80 -6.30
C LYS A 237 -19.90 -6.74 -6.70
N MET A 238 -19.67 -6.92 -7.99
CA MET A 238 -18.60 -7.79 -8.49
C MET A 238 -17.23 -7.33 -7.97
N LEU A 239 -16.90 -6.05 -8.11
CA LEU A 239 -15.63 -5.50 -7.63
C LEU A 239 -15.51 -5.59 -6.10
N THR A 240 -16.59 -5.31 -5.36
CA THR A 240 -16.57 -5.43 -3.89
C THR A 240 -16.34 -6.88 -3.45
N GLU A 241 -16.95 -7.85 -4.12
CA GLU A 241 -16.76 -9.28 -3.83
C GLU A 241 -15.34 -9.75 -4.17
N ASP A 242 -14.80 -9.32 -5.31
CA ASP A 242 -13.42 -9.62 -5.73
C ASP A 242 -12.38 -9.03 -4.76
N VAL A 243 -12.53 -7.75 -4.39
CA VAL A 243 -11.70 -7.09 -3.37
C VAL A 243 -11.78 -7.85 -2.04
N LYS A 244 -12.98 -8.21 -1.59
CA LYS A 244 -13.17 -8.99 -0.35
C LYS A 244 -12.50 -10.37 -0.44
N MET A 245 -12.50 -11.00 -1.60
CA MET A 245 -11.85 -12.29 -1.83
C MET A 245 -10.33 -12.18 -1.69
N ILE A 246 -9.72 -11.23 -2.40
CA ILE A 246 -8.26 -11.01 -2.38
C ILE A 246 -7.79 -10.60 -0.98
N CYS A 247 -8.50 -9.68 -0.33
CA CYS A 247 -8.15 -9.29 1.04
C CYS A 247 -8.15 -10.50 2.01
N LYS A 248 -9.11 -11.43 1.87
CA LYS A 248 -9.16 -12.66 2.67
C LYS A 248 -8.04 -13.63 2.31
N GLU A 249 -7.70 -13.78 1.03
CA GLU A 249 -6.58 -14.62 0.57
C GLU A 249 -5.26 -14.18 1.19
N TYR A 250 -5.03 -12.87 1.27
CA TYR A 250 -3.88 -12.26 1.92
C TYR A 250 -4.02 -12.10 3.45
N GLN A 251 -5.04 -12.73 4.04
CA GLN A 251 -5.26 -12.82 5.49
C GLN A 251 -5.42 -11.45 6.18
N LEU A 252 -5.97 -10.46 5.47
CA LEU A 252 -6.36 -9.19 6.09
C LEU A 252 -7.48 -9.42 7.10
N LYS A 253 -7.43 -8.69 8.20
CA LYS A 253 -8.44 -8.72 9.26
C LYS A 253 -9.74 -8.09 8.74
N SER A 254 -10.87 -8.49 9.32
CA SER A 254 -12.20 -8.05 8.88
C SER A 254 -12.37 -6.52 8.83
N PHE A 255 -11.71 -5.77 9.72
CA PHE A 255 -11.75 -4.30 9.76
C PHE A 255 -10.79 -3.61 8.78
N GLU A 256 -9.84 -4.34 8.19
CA GLU A 256 -8.96 -3.84 7.12
C GLU A 256 -9.65 -3.91 5.76
N ILE A 257 -10.57 -4.87 5.58
CA ILE A 257 -11.29 -5.09 4.33
C ILE A 257 -12.28 -3.95 4.07
N PRO A 258 -12.23 -3.29 2.90
CA PRO A 258 -13.16 -2.23 2.53
C PRO A 258 -14.62 -2.69 2.68
N LYS A 259 -15.41 -1.89 3.40
CA LYS A 259 -16.84 -2.18 3.61
C LYS A 259 -17.58 -2.17 2.26
N VAL A 260 -17.30 -1.16 1.44
CA VAL A 260 -17.79 -1.01 0.07
C VAL A 260 -16.69 -0.40 -0.82
N VAL A 261 -16.75 -0.74 -2.11
CA VAL A 261 -15.89 -0.19 -3.16
C VAL A 261 -16.68 0.85 -3.96
N ILE A 262 -16.06 1.99 -4.25
CA ILE A 262 -16.55 3.03 -5.15
C ILE A 262 -15.76 2.91 -6.45
N ILE A 263 -16.45 2.96 -7.60
CA ILE A 263 -15.80 2.94 -8.92
C ILE A 263 -15.55 4.38 -9.36
N GLU A 264 -14.30 4.69 -9.66
CA GLU A 264 -13.89 5.91 -10.37
C GLU A 264 -13.71 5.57 -11.85
N THR A 265 -14.35 6.35 -12.72
CA THR A 265 -14.29 6.17 -14.17
C THR A 265 -13.19 7.01 -14.83
N GLU A 266 -12.72 8.06 -14.16
CA GLU A 266 -11.61 8.89 -14.62
C GLU A 266 -10.27 8.28 -14.15
N PRO A 267 -9.37 7.87 -15.07
CA PRO A 267 -8.05 7.38 -14.69
C PRO A 267 -7.26 8.42 -13.89
N TRP A 268 -6.47 7.94 -12.93
CA TRP A 268 -5.55 8.82 -12.20
C TRP A 268 -4.27 9.00 -13.00
N THR A 269 -3.85 10.26 -13.18
CA THR A 269 -2.67 10.56 -13.96
C THR A 269 -1.80 11.63 -13.28
N PRO A 270 -0.54 11.79 -13.70
CA PRO A 270 0.27 12.93 -13.27
C PRO A 270 -0.34 14.27 -13.68
N GLU A 271 -1.00 14.34 -14.86
CA GLU A 271 -1.58 15.55 -15.45
C GLU A 271 -2.79 16.06 -14.67
N ASN A 272 -3.69 15.18 -14.22
CA ASN A 272 -4.79 15.57 -13.32
C ASN A 272 -4.34 15.72 -11.85
N GLY A 273 -3.04 15.57 -11.59
CA GLY A 273 -2.43 15.84 -10.29
C GLY A 273 -2.72 14.78 -9.23
N LEU A 274 -3.34 13.65 -9.58
CA LEU A 274 -3.67 12.57 -8.65
C LEU A 274 -2.51 11.57 -8.49
N LEU A 275 -1.60 11.50 -9.46
CA LEU A 275 -0.35 10.75 -9.36
C LEU A 275 0.89 11.67 -9.30
N THR A 276 1.96 11.15 -8.71
CA THR A 276 3.32 11.67 -8.88
C THR A 276 3.83 11.34 -10.28
N PRO A 277 4.88 12.01 -10.80
CA PRO A 277 5.51 11.62 -12.06
C PRO A 277 5.98 10.15 -12.09
N GLY A 278 6.31 9.59 -10.91
CA GLY A 278 6.60 8.16 -10.73
C GLY A 278 5.37 7.27 -10.52
N LEU A 279 4.18 7.72 -10.95
CA LEU A 279 2.91 7.00 -10.93
C LEU A 279 2.37 6.58 -9.55
N LYS A 280 2.94 7.09 -8.46
CA LYS A 280 2.41 6.88 -7.11
C LYS A 280 1.26 7.82 -6.79
N ILE A 281 0.27 7.33 -6.05
CA ILE A 281 -0.87 8.13 -5.59
C ILE A 281 -0.44 9.31 -4.72
N LYS A 282 -0.92 10.50 -5.06
CA LYS A 282 -0.82 11.70 -4.22
C LYS A 282 -1.99 11.74 -3.25
N ARG A 283 -1.85 11.04 -2.11
CA ARG A 283 -2.92 10.89 -1.11
C ARG A 283 -3.61 12.20 -0.71
N PRO A 284 -2.90 13.33 -0.47
CA PRO A 284 -3.57 14.59 -0.15
C PRO A 284 -4.47 15.11 -1.27
N ALA A 285 -4.07 14.94 -2.54
CA ALA A 285 -4.86 15.34 -3.70
C ALA A 285 -6.09 14.43 -3.90
N CYS A 286 -5.91 13.11 -3.82
CA CYS A 286 -7.02 12.15 -3.86
C CYS A 286 -7.99 12.39 -2.69
N LYS A 287 -7.47 12.61 -1.48
CA LYS A 287 -8.30 12.96 -0.33
C LYS A 287 -9.12 14.20 -0.64
N ALA A 288 -8.51 15.29 -1.08
CA ALA A 288 -9.24 16.52 -1.42
C ALA A 288 -10.29 16.33 -2.53
N LYS A 289 -9.99 15.54 -3.57
CA LYS A 289 -10.95 15.24 -4.66
C LYS A 289 -12.18 14.48 -4.14
N TYR A 290 -11.96 13.49 -3.26
CA TYR A 290 -13.01 12.54 -2.88
C TYR A 290 -13.63 12.78 -1.52
N GLU A 291 -13.09 13.67 -0.68
CA GLU A 291 -13.50 13.84 0.73
C GLU A 291 -15.01 14.06 0.88
N THR A 292 -15.61 14.95 0.08
CA THR A 292 -17.05 15.22 0.12
C THR A 292 -17.88 13.95 -0.17
N LEU A 293 -17.55 13.23 -1.25
CA LEU A 293 -18.23 11.99 -1.62
C LEU A 293 -18.08 10.93 -0.52
N MET A 294 -16.87 10.78 0.04
CA MET A 294 -16.60 9.82 1.10
C MET A 294 -17.42 10.12 2.35
N LEU A 295 -17.51 11.38 2.77
CA LEU A 295 -18.33 11.79 3.91
C LEU A 295 -19.82 11.54 3.67
N GLN A 296 -20.32 11.79 2.46
CA GLN A 296 -21.70 11.48 2.07
C GLN A 296 -22.01 9.98 2.17
N ILE A 297 -21.14 9.15 1.61
CA ILE A 297 -21.29 7.68 1.67
C ILE A 297 -21.26 7.21 3.12
N ILE A 298 -20.30 7.70 3.93
CA ILE A 298 -20.18 7.35 5.34
C ILE A 298 -21.45 7.70 6.11
N HIS A 299 -21.98 8.91 5.92
CA HIS A 299 -23.22 9.35 6.57
C HIS A 299 -24.40 8.42 6.26
N LYS A 300 -24.56 8.07 4.98
CA LYS A 300 -25.59 7.13 4.52
C LYS A 300 -25.40 5.72 5.09
N LEU A 301 -24.16 5.21 5.10
CA LEU A 301 -23.83 3.90 5.66
C LEU A 301 -24.07 3.83 7.18
N ASN A 302 -23.87 4.93 7.91
CA ASN A 302 -24.14 4.99 9.35
C ASN A 302 -25.65 5.03 9.65
N LYS A 303 -26.46 5.66 8.78
CA LYS A 303 -27.93 5.67 8.91
C LYS A 303 -28.60 4.33 8.59
N CYS A 304 -27.92 3.45 7.85
CA CYS A 304 -28.40 2.11 7.49
C CYS A 304 -27.44 1.04 8.03
N PRO A 305 -27.45 0.71 9.33
CA PRO A 305 -26.46 -0.17 9.98
C PRO A 305 -26.52 -1.66 9.57
N GLY A 306 -27.16 -2.01 8.45
CA GLY A 306 -27.20 -3.38 7.94
C GLY A 306 -25.90 -3.82 7.26
N ASN A 307 -25.51 -5.09 7.46
CA ASN A 307 -24.40 -5.74 6.76
C ASN A 307 -24.79 -6.29 5.37
N ILE A 308 -25.98 -5.94 4.87
CA ILE A 308 -26.45 -6.40 3.57
C ILE A 308 -25.73 -5.57 2.50
N LEU A 309 -24.85 -6.22 1.74
CA LEU A 309 -24.04 -5.59 0.69
C LEU A 309 -24.91 -4.80 -0.30
N ASP A 310 -26.04 -5.36 -0.73
CA ASP A 310 -26.92 -4.70 -1.70
C ASP A 310 -27.44 -3.34 -1.19
N LYS A 311 -27.79 -3.23 0.11
CA LYS A 311 -28.18 -1.94 0.71
C LYS A 311 -27.02 -0.95 0.78
N GLN A 312 -25.79 -1.43 1.01
CA GLN A 312 -24.60 -0.58 1.04
C GLN A 312 -24.31 -0.01 -0.35
N ILE A 313 -24.51 -0.82 -1.39
CA ILE A 313 -24.37 -0.41 -2.79
C ILE A 313 -25.43 0.62 -3.16
N GLU A 314 -26.69 0.42 -2.77
CA GLU A 314 -27.75 1.42 -2.97
C GLU A 314 -27.38 2.78 -2.36
N GLN A 315 -26.81 2.80 -1.15
CA GLN A 315 -26.35 4.03 -0.51
C GLN A 315 -25.19 4.71 -1.27
N VAL A 316 -24.28 3.92 -1.86
CA VAL A 316 -23.21 4.45 -2.70
C VAL A 316 -23.76 5.08 -3.97
N ILE A 317 -24.65 4.38 -4.68
CA ILE A 317 -25.28 4.89 -5.91
C ILE A 317 -26.04 6.19 -5.61
N GLN A 318 -26.82 6.20 -4.53
CA GLN A 318 -27.54 7.40 -4.12
C GLN A 318 -26.60 8.59 -3.82
N ALA A 319 -25.45 8.34 -3.18
CA ALA A 319 -24.47 9.40 -2.93
C ALA A 319 -23.83 9.92 -4.23
N LEU A 320 -23.63 9.07 -5.24
CA LEU A 320 -23.09 9.46 -6.54
C LEU A 320 -24.08 10.27 -7.38
N ASP A 321 -25.38 10.14 -7.14
CA ASP A 321 -26.44 10.89 -7.83
C ASP A 321 -26.73 12.25 -7.17
N GLU A 322 -26.37 12.41 -5.90
CA GLU A 322 -26.51 13.66 -5.17
C GLU A 322 -25.36 14.63 -5.53
N SER A 323 -25.69 15.82 -6.04
CA SER A 323 -24.70 16.89 -6.19
C SER A 323 -24.12 17.28 -4.81
N PRO A 324 -22.84 17.66 -4.72
CA PRO A 324 -22.20 17.98 -3.45
C PRO A 324 -22.82 19.24 -2.82
N ASN A 325 -23.87 19.07 -2.02
CA ASN A 325 -24.34 20.11 -1.10
C ASN A 325 -23.48 20.03 0.17
N VAL A 326 -22.56 20.99 0.29
CA VAL A 326 -21.58 21.11 1.37
C VAL A 326 -22.18 21.66 2.68
N SER A 327 -23.47 22.00 2.72
CA SER A 327 -24.06 22.77 3.82
C SER A 327 -24.37 22.01 5.12
N ASP A 328 -24.33 20.67 5.13
CA ASP A 328 -24.87 19.89 6.26
C ASP A 328 -23.81 19.15 7.11
N TYR A 329 -22.51 19.27 6.80
CA TYR A 329 -21.46 18.49 7.46
C TYR A 329 -20.77 19.18 8.66
N ASP A 330 -21.05 20.46 8.91
CA ASP A 330 -20.43 21.22 10.01
C ASP A 330 -21.12 21.04 11.39
N SER A 331 -22.18 20.23 11.50
CA SER A 331 -22.89 20.06 12.78
C SER A 331 -22.32 18.98 13.70
N VAL A 332 -21.14 18.41 13.40
CA VAL A 332 -20.44 17.49 14.31
C VAL A 332 -19.14 18.14 14.80
N SER A 333 -19.27 19.33 15.37
CA SER A 333 -18.23 19.92 16.22
C SER A 333 -18.79 20.19 17.62
N CYS A 334 -18.04 19.73 18.62
CA CYS A 334 -17.99 20.26 19.98
C CYS A 334 -19.23 20.08 20.88
N THR A 335 -19.30 18.94 21.57
CA THR A 335 -19.58 18.98 23.01
C THR A 335 -18.34 18.52 23.76
N SER A 336 -17.52 19.50 24.14
CA SER A 336 -16.50 19.39 25.19
C SER A 336 -17.18 19.03 26.51
N GLY A 337 -17.14 17.76 26.88
CA GLY A 337 -17.43 17.32 28.24
C GLY A 337 -16.19 17.53 29.10
N VAL A 338 -16.04 18.75 29.63
CA VAL A 338 -15.21 19.00 30.80
C VAL A 338 -15.88 18.31 31.99
N ARG A 339 -15.23 17.29 32.54
CA ARG A 339 -15.14 17.05 33.98
C ARG A 339 -13.82 16.40 34.31
#